data_AF-A0A1Y1JU52-F1
#
_entry.id   AF-A0A1Y1JU52-F1
#
_cell.length_a   1.000
_cell.length_b   1.000
_cell.length_c   1.000
_cell.angle_alpha   90.00
_cell.angle_beta   90.00
_cell.angle_gamma   90.00
#
_symmetry.space_group_name_H-M   'P 1'
#
loop_
_entity.id
_entity.type
_entity.pdbx_description
1 polymer ?
#
loop_
_entity_poly.entity_id
_entity_poly.type
_entity_poly.pdbx_seq_one_letter_code
_entity_poly.pdbx_strand_id
1 'polypeptide(L)'
;MGTNIYVLVNKFSSWKKIIDGYKEENKNTYQSECNKSDEIFSHLDKFNDKEICYKSMYYLNDIQGKYPTKNHAGCIYLYYWLYDNCKTECNSTEIKNIFNKFIEKYESTGDPIHTDYKKINITKDEFERLKDIYSLNPNTDEAGTKNDEEYCDKFKSIYEKHQKECDYNTQSHFCNALE
;
A
#
# COMPACT_ATOMS: atom_id res chain seq x y z
N MET A 1 7.06 20.66 -3.43
CA MET A 1 6.22 20.37 -2.26
C MET A 1 5.80 18.91 -2.36
N GLY A 2 6.31 18.05 -1.48
CA GLY A 2 5.94 16.64 -1.44
C GLY A 2 4.50 16.48 -0.96
N THR A 3 3.75 15.60 -1.59
CA THR A 3 2.41 15.21 -1.13
C THR A 3 2.53 14.64 0.29
N ASN A 4 1.71 15.13 1.25
CA ASN A 4 1.63 14.50 2.57
C ASN A 4 1.00 13.10 2.41
N ILE A 5 1.84 12.07 2.45
CA ILE A 5 1.43 10.67 2.26
C ILE A 5 0.48 10.19 3.35
N TYR A 6 0.54 10.77 4.56
CA TYR A 6 -0.29 10.39 5.69
C TYR A 6 -1.77 10.75 5.49
N VAL A 7 -2.05 11.85 4.77
CA VAL A 7 -3.43 12.23 4.40
C VAL A 7 -4.04 11.23 3.42
N LEU A 8 -3.21 10.50 2.66
CA LEU A 8 -3.70 9.50 1.70
C LEU A 8 -4.20 8.23 2.39
N VAL A 9 -3.85 8.00 3.66
CA VAL A 9 -4.28 6.83 4.45
C VAL A 9 -5.81 6.75 4.54
N ASN A 10 -6.50 7.90 4.56
CA ASN A 10 -7.96 7.97 4.53
C ASN A 10 -8.58 7.30 3.29
N LYS A 11 -7.81 7.09 2.22
CA LYS A 11 -8.24 6.42 0.99
C LYS A 11 -7.80 4.96 0.92
N PHE A 12 -6.94 4.50 1.83
CA PHE A 12 -6.38 3.14 1.79
C PHE A 12 -7.47 2.08 1.83
N SER A 13 -8.54 2.28 2.60
CA SER A 13 -9.67 1.34 2.62
C SER A 13 -10.39 1.22 1.27
N SER A 14 -10.47 2.31 0.49
CA SER A 14 -11.03 2.26 -0.86
C SER A 14 -10.11 1.49 -1.81
N TRP A 15 -8.81 1.70 -1.71
CA TRP A 15 -7.82 0.99 -2.53
C TRP A 15 -7.72 -0.50 -2.13
N LYS A 16 -7.81 -0.81 -0.83
CA LYS A 16 -7.84 -2.17 -0.31
C LYS A 16 -8.98 -2.97 -0.94
N LYS A 17 -10.17 -2.39 -1.04
CA LYS A 17 -11.33 -3.03 -1.68
C LYS A 17 -11.08 -3.43 -3.13
N ILE A 18 -10.23 -2.71 -3.85
CA ILE A 18 -9.83 -3.10 -5.21
C ILE A 18 -8.95 -4.34 -5.15
N ILE A 19 -7.91 -4.35 -4.30
CA ILE A 19 -7.06 -5.54 -4.14
C ILE A 19 -7.87 -6.76 -3.69
N ASP A 20 -8.74 -6.59 -2.68
CA ASP A 20 -9.61 -7.65 -2.16
C ASP A 20 -10.66 -8.12 -3.17
N GLY A 21 -10.99 -7.28 -4.16
CA GLY A 21 -11.91 -7.61 -5.25
C GLY A 21 -11.33 -8.60 -6.26
N TYR A 22 -10.05 -8.92 -6.17
CA TYR A 22 -9.43 -9.97 -6.96
C TYR A 22 -10.12 -11.33 -6.69
N LYS A 23 -10.46 -12.03 -7.77
CA LYS A 23 -10.99 -13.40 -7.75
C LYS A 23 -10.04 -14.31 -8.50
N GLU A 24 -9.92 -15.58 -8.08
CA GLU A 24 -9.10 -16.58 -8.77
C GLU A 24 -9.46 -16.73 -10.26
N GLU A 25 -10.70 -16.44 -10.65
CA GLU A 25 -11.15 -16.41 -12.04
C GLU A 25 -10.32 -15.44 -12.91
N ASN A 26 -9.77 -14.37 -12.32
CA ASN A 26 -8.91 -13.39 -12.99
C ASN A 26 -7.47 -13.87 -13.18
N LYS A 27 -7.11 -15.04 -12.62
CA LYS A 27 -5.74 -15.57 -12.70
C LYS A 27 -5.30 -15.83 -14.13
N ASN A 28 -6.22 -16.30 -14.97
CA ASN A 28 -5.94 -16.57 -16.39
C ASN A 28 -5.61 -15.28 -17.15
N THR A 29 -6.18 -14.14 -16.75
CA THR A 29 -5.96 -12.84 -17.40
C THR A 29 -4.51 -12.40 -17.30
N TYR A 30 -3.87 -12.62 -16.15
CA TYR A 30 -2.49 -12.16 -15.89
C TYR A 30 -1.49 -13.32 -15.81
N GLN A 31 -1.84 -14.48 -16.35
CA GLN A 31 -1.00 -15.68 -16.27
C GLN A 31 0.34 -15.49 -16.98
N SER A 32 0.34 -14.78 -18.10
CA SER A 32 1.57 -14.52 -18.86
C SER A 32 2.50 -13.55 -18.13
N GLU A 33 1.90 -12.61 -17.41
CA GLU A 33 2.56 -11.56 -16.66
C GLU A 33 3.09 -12.06 -15.34
N CYS A 34 2.43 -13.04 -14.72
CA CYS A 34 2.77 -13.60 -13.42
C CYS A 34 3.48 -14.96 -13.49
N ASN A 35 3.97 -15.34 -14.66
CA ASN A 35 4.61 -16.63 -14.84
C ASN A 35 5.96 -16.67 -14.08
N LYS A 36 6.17 -17.71 -13.27
CA LYS A 36 7.28 -17.80 -12.30
C LYS A 36 8.69 -17.84 -12.93
N SER A 37 8.78 -18.03 -14.24
CA SER A 37 10.05 -17.95 -14.97
C SER A 37 10.59 -16.52 -15.07
N ASP A 38 9.79 -15.51 -14.79
CA ASP A 38 10.24 -14.11 -14.75
C ASP A 38 11.07 -13.82 -13.50
N GLU A 39 12.22 -13.18 -13.68
CA GLU A 39 13.18 -12.84 -12.61
C GLU A 39 12.55 -11.97 -11.51
N ILE A 40 11.50 -11.22 -11.86
CA ILE A 40 10.67 -10.42 -10.96
C ILE A 40 10.06 -11.30 -9.86
N PHE A 41 9.62 -12.51 -10.22
CA PHE A 41 8.83 -13.38 -9.35
C PHE A 41 9.67 -14.38 -8.56
N SER A 42 10.99 -14.41 -8.79
CA SER A 42 11.93 -15.12 -7.92
C SER A 42 11.85 -14.64 -6.47
N HIS A 43 11.40 -13.40 -6.24
CA HIS A 43 11.21 -12.82 -4.91
C HIS A 43 9.81 -13.07 -4.31
N LEU A 44 8.89 -13.74 -5.02
CA LEU A 44 7.53 -13.99 -4.50
C LEU A 44 7.52 -14.85 -3.24
N ASP A 45 8.55 -15.69 -3.04
CA ASP A 45 8.68 -16.52 -1.84
C ASP A 45 8.81 -15.67 -0.56
N LYS A 46 9.24 -14.40 -0.69
CA LYS A 46 9.29 -13.42 0.40
C LYS A 46 7.93 -12.86 0.79
N PHE A 47 6.84 -13.11 0.05
CA PHE A 47 5.51 -12.59 0.38
C PHE A 47 4.63 -13.64 1.03
N ASN A 48 3.74 -13.20 1.92
CA ASN A 48 2.75 -14.05 2.58
C ASN A 48 1.76 -14.67 1.58
N ASP A 49 1.56 -14.00 0.46
CA ASP A 49 0.58 -14.35 -0.56
C ASP A 49 1.27 -14.79 -1.87
N LYS A 50 0.99 -16.02 -2.30
CA LYS A 50 1.48 -16.56 -3.59
C LYS A 50 0.78 -15.91 -4.80
N GLU A 51 -0.33 -15.21 -4.56
CA GLU A 51 -1.11 -14.49 -5.56
C GLU A 51 -0.76 -13.00 -5.62
N ILE A 52 0.27 -12.56 -4.90
CA ILE A 52 0.68 -11.15 -4.85
C ILE A 52 0.86 -10.54 -6.24
N CYS A 53 1.37 -11.33 -7.21
CA CYS A 53 1.46 -10.87 -8.59
C CYS A 53 0.10 -10.63 -9.23
N TYR A 54 -0.79 -11.63 -9.19
CA TYR A 54 -2.11 -11.54 -9.81
C TYR A 54 -2.94 -10.40 -9.22
N LYS A 55 -2.88 -10.24 -7.89
CA LYS A 55 -3.52 -9.14 -7.18
C LYS A 55 -2.94 -7.78 -7.58
N SER A 56 -1.62 -7.67 -7.71
CA SER A 56 -0.96 -6.44 -8.15
C SER A 56 -1.36 -6.08 -9.59
N MET A 57 -1.34 -7.03 -10.52
CA MET A 57 -1.73 -6.78 -11.92
C MET A 57 -3.21 -6.41 -12.03
N TYR A 58 -4.08 -7.14 -11.34
CA TYR A 58 -5.51 -6.82 -11.26
C TYR A 58 -5.75 -5.41 -10.72
N TYR A 59 -5.05 -5.05 -9.64
CA TYR A 59 -5.16 -3.73 -9.03
C TYR A 59 -4.70 -2.63 -9.98
N LEU A 60 -3.54 -2.79 -10.63
CA LEU A 60 -3.00 -1.82 -11.58
C LEU A 60 -3.96 -1.57 -12.75
N ASN A 61 -4.56 -2.63 -13.29
CA ASN A 61 -5.59 -2.54 -14.33
C ASN A 61 -6.81 -1.75 -13.87
N ASP A 62 -7.31 -2.05 -12.68
CA ASP A 62 -8.53 -1.42 -12.15
C ASP A 62 -8.32 0.06 -11.82
N ILE A 63 -7.17 0.43 -11.22
CA ILE A 63 -6.86 1.84 -10.95
C ILE A 63 -6.63 2.62 -12.25
N GLN A 64 -6.00 2.01 -13.26
CA GLN A 64 -5.78 2.67 -14.55
C GLN A 64 -7.12 2.95 -15.25
N GLY A 65 -8.04 1.98 -15.26
CA GLY A 65 -9.36 2.15 -15.85
C GLY A 65 -10.24 3.17 -15.12
N LYS A 66 -10.19 3.20 -13.78
CA LYS A 66 -11.07 4.05 -12.96
C LYS A 66 -10.52 5.44 -12.67
N TYR A 67 -9.19 5.63 -12.65
CA TYR A 67 -8.55 6.85 -12.17
C TYR A 67 -7.37 7.36 -13.03
N PRO A 68 -7.54 7.50 -14.36
CA PRO A 68 -6.44 7.73 -15.31
C PRO A 68 -5.54 8.97 -15.02
N THR A 69 -6.01 9.95 -14.23
CA THR A 69 -5.26 11.16 -13.86
C THR A 69 -4.91 11.28 -12.37
N LYS A 70 -5.30 10.31 -11.52
CA LYS A 70 -5.16 10.38 -10.04
C LYS A 70 -4.54 9.13 -9.41
N ASN A 71 -3.76 8.39 -10.17
CA ASN A 71 -3.18 7.10 -9.75
C ASN A 71 -2.05 7.20 -8.73
N HIS A 72 -1.57 8.39 -8.37
CA HIS A 72 -0.50 8.54 -7.38
C HIS A 72 -0.86 7.94 -6.02
N ALA A 73 -2.08 8.17 -5.52
CA ALA A 73 -2.53 7.60 -4.26
C ALA A 73 -2.71 6.07 -4.33
N GLY A 74 -3.16 5.55 -5.47
CA GLY A 74 -3.28 4.11 -5.70
C GLY A 74 -1.90 3.43 -5.79
N CYS A 75 -0.94 4.07 -6.46
CA CYS A 75 0.44 3.59 -6.51
C CYS A 75 1.10 3.57 -5.12
N ILE A 76 0.90 4.62 -4.31
CA ILE A 76 1.35 4.65 -2.92
C ILE A 76 0.73 3.52 -2.11
N TYR A 77 -0.58 3.28 -2.29
CA TYR A 77 -1.25 2.18 -1.61
C TYR A 77 -0.69 0.81 -2.02
N LEU A 78 -0.47 0.55 -3.32
CA LEU A 78 0.14 -0.70 -3.78
C LEU A 78 1.53 -0.88 -3.16
N TYR A 79 2.34 0.16 -3.11
CA TYR A 79 3.67 0.10 -2.51
C TYR A 79 3.62 -0.22 -1.01
N TYR A 80 2.69 0.43 -0.27
CA TYR A 80 2.38 0.11 1.13
C TYR A 80 1.92 -1.34 1.29
N TRP A 81 1.00 -1.81 0.46
CA TRP A 81 0.43 -3.15 0.54
C TRP A 81 1.49 -4.23 0.28
N LEU A 82 2.41 -4.01 -0.67
CA LEU A 82 3.55 -4.89 -0.90
C LEU A 82 4.47 -4.94 0.33
N TYR A 83 4.76 -3.80 0.95
CA TYR A 83 5.55 -3.75 2.18
C TYR A 83 4.88 -4.55 3.31
N ASP A 84 3.60 -4.33 3.56
CA ASP A 84 2.84 -5.00 4.64
C ASP A 84 2.65 -6.51 4.41
N ASN A 85 2.69 -6.98 3.17
CA ASN A 85 2.54 -8.40 2.81
C ASN A 85 3.88 -9.17 2.71
N CYS A 86 5.02 -8.53 2.99
CA CYS A 86 6.28 -9.25 3.05
C CYS A 86 6.36 -10.12 4.34
N LYS A 87 6.80 -11.39 4.21
CA LYS A 87 6.99 -12.39 5.28
C LYS A 87 8.09 -12.03 6.26
N THR A 88 9.11 -11.33 5.79
CA THR A 88 10.31 -10.95 6.54
C THR A 88 10.41 -9.43 6.60
N GLU A 89 11.34 -8.88 7.38
CA GLU A 89 11.69 -7.45 7.28
C GLU A 89 12.28 -7.15 5.90
N CYS A 90 11.44 -7.02 4.87
CA CYS A 90 11.84 -6.52 3.57
C CYS A 90 12.34 -5.09 3.75
N ASN A 91 13.52 -4.77 3.22
CA ASN A 91 13.96 -3.40 3.24
C ASN A 91 13.15 -2.57 2.21
N SER A 92 13.05 -1.26 2.43
CA SER A 92 12.26 -0.38 1.55
C SER A 92 12.76 -0.36 0.10
N THR A 93 14.06 -0.58 -0.13
CA THR A 93 14.68 -0.66 -1.46
C THR A 93 14.27 -1.93 -2.21
N GLU A 94 14.19 -3.06 -1.52
CA GLU A 94 13.72 -4.32 -2.10
C GLU A 94 12.26 -4.22 -2.52
N ILE A 95 11.39 -3.72 -1.64
CA ILE A 95 9.99 -3.49 -1.99
C ILE A 95 9.89 -2.49 -3.15
N LYS A 96 10.74 -1.43 -3.18
CA LYS A 96 10.75 -0.46 -4.28
C LYS A 96 11.08 -1.12 -5.61
N ASN A 97 12.08 -2.00 -5.62
CA ASN A 97 12.48 -2.73 -6.83
C ASN A 97 11.36 -3.66 -7.31
N ILE A 98 10.68 -4.35 -6.39
CA ILE A 98 9.56 -5.22 -6.71
C ILE A 98 8.37 -4.39 -7.25
N PHE A 99 8.05 -3.28 -6.59
CA PHE A 99 7.04 -2.33 -7.03
C PHE A 99 7.32 -1.81 -8.45
N ASN A 100 8.53 -1.31 -8.72
CA ASN A 100 8.90 -0.82 -10.05
C ASN A 100 8.79 -1.92 -11.10
N LYS A 101 9.24 -3.14 -10.79
CA LYS A 101 9.13 -4.30 -11.69
C LYS A 101 7.66 -4.64 -12.01
N PHE A 102 6.75 -4.57 -11.03
CA PHE A 102 5.32 -4.74 -11.29
C PHE A 102 4.77 -3.69 -12.25
N ILE A 103 5.14 -2.43 -12.04
CA ILE A 103 4.73 -1.32 -12.91
C ILE A 103 5.28 -1.51 -14.34
N GLU A 104 6.57 -1.80 -14.49
CA GLU A 104 7.21 -2.03 -15.80
C GLU A 104 6.56 -3.19 -16.55
N LYS A 105 6.27 -4.29 -15.85
CA LYS A 105 5.60 -5.44 -16.43
C LYS A 105 4.18 -5.09 -16.87
N TYR A 106 3.45 -4.32 -16.07
CA TYR A 106 2.14 -3.82 -16.46
C TYR A 106 2.23 -2.87 -17.67
N GLU A 107 3.15 -1.91 -17.69
CA GLU A 107 3.33 -0.99 -18.82
C GLU A 107 3.65 -1.74 -20.13
N SER A 108 4.31 -2.91 -20.04
CA SER A 108 4.59 -3.75 -21.20
C SER A 108 3.35 -4.36 -21.88
N THR A 109 2.19 -4.36 -21.21
CA THR A 109 0.92 -4.84 -21.79
C THR A 109 0.24 -3.81 -22.70
N GLY A 110 0.76 -2.57 -22.74
CA GLY A 110 0.35 -1.52 -23.69
C GLY A 110 -0.30 -0.28 -23.06
N ASP A 111 -0.64 -0.33 -21.77
CA ASP A 111 -1.25 0.80 -21.07
C ASP A 111 -0.24 1.47 -20.11
N PRO A 112 0.31 2.64 -20.48
CA PRO A 112 1.28 3.31 -19.62
C PRO A 112 0.60 3.81 -18.34
N ILE A 113 1.20 3.47 -17.20
CA ILE A 113 0.85 4.07 -15.92
C ILE A 113 1.46 5.47 -15.85
N HIS A 114 0.77 6.40 -15.20
CA HIS A 114 1.30 7.75 -15.02
C HIS A 114 2.66 7.75 -14.31
N THR A 115 3.68 8.37 -14.90
CA THR A 115 5.10 8.32 -14.46
C THR A 115 5.42 8.84 -13.05
N ASP A 116 4.44 9.40 -12.34
CA ASP A 116 4.62 9.94 -10.99
C ASP A 116 4.97 8.86 -9.96
N TYR A 117 4.73 7.58 -10.25
CA TYR A 117 5.20 6.48 -9.39
C TYR A 117 6.71 6.49 -9.20
N LYS A 118 7.49 6.97 -10.18
CA LYS A 118 8.96 7.04 -10.12
C LYS A 118 9.45 7.99 -9.02
N LYS A 119 8.62 8.96 -8.64
CA LYS A 119 8.90 9.92 -7.56
C LYS A 119 8.55 9.36 -6.19
N ILE A 120 7.85 8.23 -6.12
CA ILE A 120 7.50 7.62 -4.84
C ILE A 120 8.78 7.09 -4.19
N ASN A 121 9.06 7.64 -3.02
CA ASN A 121 10.16 7.21 -2.18
C ASN A 121 9.68 7.23 -0.74
N ILE A 122 9.37 6.05 -0.21
CA ILE A 122 8.85 5.87 1.14
C ILE A 122 9.87 5.02 1.90
N THR A 123 10.34 5.53 3.00
CA THR A 123 11.29 4.88 3.91
C THR A 123 10.59 3.83 4.77
N LYS A 124 11.36 2.95 5.42
CA LYS A 124 10.83 1.97 6.37
C LYS A 124 10.00 2.65 7.47
N ASP A 125 10.55 3.71 8.07
CA ASP A 125 9.88 4.46 9.14
C ASP A 125 8.59 5.12 8.66
N GLU A 126 8.56 5.63 7.42
CA GLU A 126 7.33 6.16 6.84
C GLU A 126 6.28 5.06 6.61
N PHE A 127 6.67 3.85 6.22
CA PHE A 127 5.74 2.72 6.12
C PHE A 127 5.17 2.31 7.47
N GLU A 128 5.99 2.22 8.51
CA GLU A 128 5.51 1.91 9.86
C GLU A 128 4.52 2.98 10.34
N ARG A 129 4.81 4.26 10.12
CA ARG A 129 3.89 5.35 10.43
C ARG A 129 2.58 5.29 9.62
N LEU A 130 2.65 4.94 8.33
CA LEU A 130 1.46 4.71 7.51
C LEU A 130 0.62 3.55 8.06
N LYS A 131 1.28 2.47 8.49
CA LYS A 131 0.64 1.30 9.10
C LYS A 131 -0.04 1.66 10.41
N ASP A 132 0.62 2.43 11.27
CA ASP A 132 0.04 2.88 12.54
C ASP A 132 -1.22 3.70 12.31
N ILE A 133 -1.18 4.73 11.44
CA ILE A 133 -2.38 5.51 11.09
C ILE A 133 -3.45 4.62 10.44
N TYR A 134 -3.06 3.75 9.51
CA TYR A 134 -4.01 2.89 8.83
C TYR A 134 -4.70 1.93 9.80
N SER A 135 -4.00 1.49 10.83
CA SER A 135 -4.53 0.62 11.86
C SER A 135 -5.57 1.32 12.74
N LEU A 136 -5.55 2.66 12.84
CA LEU A 136 -6.60 3.44 13.51
C LEU A 136 -7.87 3.56 12.69
N ASN A 137 -7.83 3.24 11.39
CA ASN A 137 -9.07 3.22 10.63
C ASN A 137 -10.04 2.26 11.33
N PRO A 138 -11.26 2.71 11.61
CA PRO A 138 -12.23 1.89 12.32
C PRO A 138 -12.45 0.63 11.48
N ASN A 139 -12.13 -0.52 12.07
CA ASN A 139 -12.70 -1.78 11.62
C ASN A 139 -14.20 -1.64 11.88
N THR A 140 -14.96 -1.20 10.89
CA THR A 140 -16.41 -1.30 10.98
C THR A 140 -16.73 -2.78 11.00
N ASP A 141 -17.17 -3.27 12.15
CA ASP A 141 -17.91 -4.51 12.28
C ASP A 141 -19.16 -4.47 11.36
N GLU A 142 -19.74 -5.63 11.07
CA GLU A 142 -20.91 -5.77 10.18
C GLU A 142 -22.13 -4.93 10.63
N ALA A 143 -22.12 -4.43 11.87
CA ALA A 143 -23.13 -3.55 12.47
C ALA A 143 -22.78 -2.05 12.42
N GLY A 144 -21.56 -1.66 12.01
CA GLY A 144 -21.13 -0.26 11.91
C GLY A 144 -20.90 0.43 13.26
N THR A 145 -20.77 -0.33 14.35
CA THR A 145 -20.49 0.16 15.70
C THR A 145 -19.00 0.28 15.93
N LYS A 146 -18.50 1.52 16.01
CA LYS A 146 -17.13 1.76 16.46
C LYS A 146 -17.00 1.37 17.93
N ASN A 147 -16.08 0.47 18.24
CA ASN A 147 -15.66 0.25 19.61
C ASN A 147 -14.77 1.42 20.03
N ASP A 148 -15.38 2.46 20.60
CA ASP A 148 -14.69 3.70 20.97
C ASP A 148 -13.58 3.47 22.01
N GLU A 149 -13.71 2.46 22.88
CA GLU A 149 -12.69 2.09 23.88
C GLU A 149 -11.45 1.50 23.21
N GLU A 150 -11.63 0.53 22.32
CA GLU A 150 -10.52 -0.07 21.54
C GLU A 150 -9.83 0.95 20.64
N TYR A 151 -10.59 1.86 20.03
CA TYR A 151 -10.02 2.96 19.25
C TYR A 151 -9.16 3.87 20.12
N CYS A 152 -9.68 4.30 21.29
CA CYS A 152 -8.95 5.19 22.20
C CYS A 152 -7.66 4.55 22.72
N ASP A 153 -7.71 3.27 23.10
CA ASP A 153 -6.54 2.53 23.56
C ASP A 153 -5.47 2.42 22.47
N LYS A 154 -5.89 2.12 21.24
CA LYS A 154 -4.99 2.01 20.09
C LYS A 154 -4.38 3.35 19.73
N PHE A 155 -5.19 4.41 19.73
CA PHE A 155 -4.74 5.78 19.51
C PHE A 155 -3.69 6.18 20.54
N LYS A 156 -3.98 5.94 21.83
CA LYS A 156 -3.06 6.24 22.92
C LYS A 156 -1.73 5.49 22.76
N SER A 157 -1.78 4.20 22.44
CA SER A 157 -0.57 3.39 22.24
C SER A 157 0.30 3.92 21.09
N ILE A 158 -0.30 4.31 19.96
CA ILE A 158 0.40 4.89 18.81
C ILE A 158 0.98 6.27 19.18
N TYR A 159 0.20 7.11 19.85
CA TYR A 159 0.66 8.42 20.29
C TYR A 159 1.86 8.29 21.25
N GLU A 160 1.80 7.40 22.24
CA GLU A 160 2.91 7.12 23.16
C GLU A 160 4.17 6.61 22.43
N LYS A 161 4.00 5.73 21.43
CA LYS A 161 5.09 5.24 20.58
C LYS A 161 5.82 6.38 19.86
N HIS A 162 5.08 7.39 19.41
CA HIS A 162 5.61 8.51 18.62
C HIS A 162 5.70 9.83 19.38
N GLN A 163 5.49 9.82 20.70
CA GLN A 163 5.34 11.02 21.52
C GLN A 163 6.49 12.00 21.31
N LYS A 164 7.74 11.51 21.36
CA LYS A 164 8.93 12.35 21.13
C LYS A 164 8.92 12.98 19.74
N GLU A 165 8.51 12.26 18.71
CA GLU A 165 8.50 12.79 17.35
C GLU A 165 7.52 13.97 17.22
N CYS A 166 6.37 13.87 17.91
CA CYS A 166 5.32 14.88 17.91
C CYS A 166 5.60 16.05 18.86
N ASP A 167 6.11 15.79 20.07
CA ASP A 167 6.48 16.84 21.04
C ASP A 167 7.55 17.77 20.48
N TYR A 168 8.52 17.23 19.72
CA TYR A 168 9.57 18.01 19.07
C TYR A 168 9.20 18.48 17.64
N ASN A 169 7.97 18.22 17.19
CA ASN A 169 7.46 18.56 15.86
C ASN A 169 8.37 18.12 14.70
N THR A 170 9.10 17.01 14.89
CA THR A 170 10.08 16.49 13.92
C THR A 170 9.41 15.78 12.74
N GLN A 171 8.14 15.37 12.91
CA GLN A 171 7.31 14.71 11.90
C GLN A 171 5.92 15.34 11.83
N SER A 172 5.86 16.67 11.67
CA SER A 172 4.63 17.46 11.70
C SER A 172 3.50 16.90 10.82
N HIS A 173 3.82 16.42 9.62
CA HIS A 173 2.84 15.84 8.70
C HIS A 173 2.19 14.55 9.20
N PHE A 174 2.93 13.74 9.96
CA PHE A 174 2.44 12.51 10.59
C PHE A 174 1.60 12.84 11.83
N CYS A 175 2.12 13.70 12.70
CA CYS A 175 1.42 14.09 13.93
C CYS A 175 0.10 14.80 13.63
N ASN A 176 0.07 15.67 12.62
CA ASN A 176 -1.18 16.30 12.15
C ASN A 176 -2.18 15.31 11.53
N ALA A 177 -1.74 14.12 11.13
CA ALA A 177 -2.62 13.06 10.62
C ALA A 177 -3.10 12.13 11.75
N LEU A 178 -2.50 12.21 12.94
CA LEU A 178 -2.98 11.54 14.15
C LEU A 178 -3.99 12.40 14.92
N GLU A 179 -3.85 13.74 14.90
CA GLU A 179 -4.81 14.69 15.51
C GLU A 179 -6.18 14.73 14.80
#